data_AF-A0A359FPX0-F1
#
_entry.id   AF-A0A359FPX0-F1
#
_cell.length_a   1.000
_cell.length_b   1.000
_cell.length_c   1.000
_cell.angle_alpha   90.00
_cell.angle_beta   90.00
_cell.angle_gamma   90.00
#
_symmetry.space_group_name_H-M   'P 1'
#
loop_
_entity.id
_entity.type
_entity.pdbx_description
1 polymer ?
#
loop_
_entity_poly.entity_id
_entity_poly.type
_entity_poly.pdbx_seq_one_letter_code
_entity_poly.pdbx_strand_id
1 'polypeptide(L)'
;MKKTLFILMVAVGLGSCCNNTKNTSTATVTDSISAAGAISVDSFLVVAPEFLGKELTVSGTVDHVCKHGGKRVKLMGESPSNFIHGEATEGMGAFNAEMEGSTVCLTGMVAESKMDLAYVEEYEKSVKEAMESSKSEAEMEHAKGIDHHAQLEQIAKWKEEIASNGKGYISNYYLEVSKFNVCKTDSQKPCCSHAKADSAIAVSVPCGKADETPCGDKKEHEGCGGKN
;
A
#
# COMPACT_ATOMS: atom_id res chain seq x y z
N MET A 1 35.90 -39.91 34.95
CA MET A 1 37.37 -39.95 35.06
C MET A 1 37.97 -40.09 33.67
N LYS A 2 38.98 -39.27 33.34
CA LYS A 2 40.00 -39.40 32.25
C LYS A 2 39.47 -39.24 30.81
N LYS A 3 39.57 -38.07 30.16
CA LYS A 3 40.72 -37.31 29.57
C LYS A 3 41.38 -38.01 28.36
N THR A 4 41.24 -37.38 27.18
CA THR A 4 42.25 -36.95 26.15
C THR A 4 41.58 -36.95 24.77
N LEU A 5 41.36 -35.82 24.09
CA LEU A 5 42.31 -34.92 23.39
C LEU A 5 42.92 -35.55 22.13
N PHE A 6 42.38 -35.18 20.96
CA PHE A 6 43.15 -35.04 19.72
C PHE A 6 42.67 -33.79 18.96
N ILE A 7 43.56 -32.81 18.92
CA ILE A 7 43.50 -31.61 18.08
C ILE A 7 44.19 -31.99 16.76
N LEU A 8 43.52 -31.78 15.63
CA LEU A 8 44.22 -31.55 14.36
C LEU A 8 43.68 -30.27 13.74
N MET A 9 44.55 -29.27 13.80
CA MET A 9 44.41 -27.93 13.24
C MET A 9 44.91 -27.96 11.80
N VAL A 10 44.03 -27.67 10.84
CA VAL A 10 44.44 -27.18 9.51
C VAL A 10 43.62 -25.93 9.24
N ALA A 11 44.32 -24.81 9.23
CA ALA A 11 43.83 -23.49 8.89
C ALA A 11 44.33 -23.09 7.49
N VAL A 12 43.66 -22.07 6.94
CA VAL A 12 43.98 -21.26 5.74
C VAL A 12 43.45 -21.86 4.42
N GLY A 13 42.63 -21.17 3.63
CA GLY A 13 42.09 -19.82 3.77
C GLY A 13 41.13 -19.44 2.65
N LEU A 14 40.31 -18.43 2.97
CA LEU A 14 39.74 -17.37 2.13
C LEU A 14 39.15 -17.74 0.76
N GLY A 15 37.82 -17.83 0.73
CA GLY A 15 36.98 -17.70 -0.44
C GLY A 15 35.63 -17.10 -0.05
N SER A 16 35.65 -15.86 0.43
CA SER A 16 34.44 -15.06 0.66
C SER A 16 33.78 -14.80 -0.68
N CYS A 17 32.72 -15.55 -0.99
CA CYS A 17 31.75 -15.17 -2.00
C CYS A 17 30.44 -14.92 -1.29
N CYS A 18 30.31 -13.69 -0.78
CA CYS A 18 29.01 -13.10 -0.46
C CYS A 18 28.18 -13.06 -1.74
N ASN A 19 27.38 -14.09 -2.01
CA ASN A 19 26.27 -13.95 -2.93
C ASN A 19 25.11 -13.27 -2.19
N ASN A 20 25.26 -11.96 -1.96
CA ASN A 20 24.14 -11.09 -1.70
C ASN A 20 23.43 -10.88 -3.05
N THR A 21 22.50 -11.76 -3.38
CA THR A 21 21.44 -11.41 -4.34
C THR A 21 20.55 -10.40 -3.64
N LYS A 22 21.01 -9.15 -3.68
CA LYS A 22 20.29 -7.98 -3.25
C LYS A 22 19.17 -7.74 -4.25
N ASN A 23 17.98 -8.26 -3.94
CA ASN A 23 16.75 -7.80 -4.56
C ASN A 23 16.59 -6.31 -4.20
N THR A 24 17.08 -5.43 -5.07
CA THR A 24 17.29 -4.00 -4.82
C THR A 24 16.05 -3.19 -5.21
N SER A 25 14.86 -3.70 -4.90
CA SER A 25 13.62 -2.94 -5.03
C SER A 25 12.76 -2.93 -3.77
N THR A 26 13.11 -3.72 -2.75
CA THR A 26 12.26 -3.86 -1.56
C THR A 26 12.90 -3.28 -0.29
N ALA A 27 14.21 -3.46 -0.11
CA ALA A 27 14.92 -2.92 1.08
C ALA A 27 14.88 -1.38 1.18
N THR A 28 14.85 -0.67 0.06
CA THR A 28 14.75 0.80 0.05
C THR A 28 13.35 1.28 0.45
N VAL A 29 12.33 0.45 0.25
CA VAL A 29 10.93 0.76 0.56
C VAL A 29 10.69 0.53 2.05
N THR A 30 11.23 -0.53 2.65
CA THR A 30 11.04 -0.82 4.09
C THR A 30 11.59 0.27 5.02
N ASP A 31 12.79 0.80 4.76
CA ASP A 31 13.41 1.86 5.58
C ASP A 31 12.78 3.25 5.33
N SER A 32 12.26 3.51 4.13
CA SER A 32 11.59 4.78 3.81
C SER A 32 10.15 4.84 4.31
N ILE A 33 9.47 3.69 4.41
CA ILE A 33 8.11 3.58 5.01
C ILE A 33 8.14 3.87 6.51
N SER A 34 9.18 3.43 7.23
CA SER A 34 9.31 3.74 8.66
C SER A 34 9.56 5.24 8.93
N ALA A 35 9.95 6.02 7.93
CA ALA A 35 10.14 7.47 7.99
C ALA A 35 8.99 8.28 7.33
N ALA A 36 8.09 7.62 6.60
CA ALA A 36 6.93 8.23 5.96
C ALA A 36 5.71 8.15 6.90
N GLY A 37 5.03 9.28 7.14
CA GLY A 37 3.89 9.34 8.05
C GLY A 37 2.69 8.45 7.66
N ALA A 38 2.58 8.05 6.39
CA ALA A 38 1.62 7.07 5.87
C ALA A 38 2.05 6.58 4.47
N ILE A 39 1.66 5.36 4.08
CA ILE A 39 1.81 4.83 2.71
C ILE A 39 0.46 4.80 1.99
N SER A 40 0.45 4.84 0.65
CA SER A 40 -0.81 4.68 -0.10
C SER A 40 -1.31 3.23 -0.07
N VAL A 41 -2.60 3.02 -0.32
CA VAL A 41 -3.20 1.69 -0.52
C VAL A 41 -2.47 0.91 -1.62
N ASP A 42 -2.15 1.56 -2.74
CA ASP A 42 -1.43 0.94 -3.86
C ASP A 42 -0.04 0.44 -3.43
N SER A 43 0.67 1.23 -2.62
CA SER A 43 1.97 0.83 -2.07
C SER A 43 1.81 -0.32 -1.06
N PHE A 44 0.79 -0.26 -0.21
CA PHE A 44 0.50 -1.33 0.75
C PHE A 44 0.27 -2.67 0.06
N LEU A 45 -0.50 -2.72 -1.03
CA LEU A 45 -0.79 -3.96 -1.76
C LEU A 45 0.48 -4.65 -2.32
N VAL A 46 1.56 -3.88 -2.54
CA VAL A 46 2.86 -4.42 -2.98
C VAL A 46 3.68 -4.96 -1.81
N VAL A 47 3.68 -4.27 -0.67
CA VAL A 47 4.60 -4.55 0.45
C VAL A 47 3.98 -5.34 1.61
N ALA A 48 2.65 -5.49 1.66
CA ALA A 48 1.92 -6.12 2.77
C ALA A 48 2.50 -7.46 3.28
N PRO A 49 2.96 -8.41 2.42
CA PRO A 49 3.51 -9.67 2.90
C PRO A 49 4.72 -9.51 3.85
N GLU A 50 5.49 -8.43 3.71
CA GLU A 50 6.70 -8.17 4.51
C GLU A 50 6.43 -7.51 5.86
N PHE A 51 5.20 -7.02 6.03
CA PHE A 51 4.75 -6.28 7.19
C PHE A 51 3.71 -7.04 8.03
N LEU A 52 3.46 -8.32 7.73
CA LEU A 52 2.57 -9.14 8.54
C LEU A 52 2.93 -9.10 10.04
N GLY A 53 1.93 -8.79 10.86
CA GLY A 53 2.08 -8.62 12.31
C GLY A 53 2.80 -7.34 12.74
N LYS A 54 3.09 -6.42 11.81
CA LYS A 54 3.68 -5.10 12.11
C LYS A 54 2.62 -4.01 11.96
N GLU A 55 2.81 -2.92 12.68
CA GLU A 55 1.97 -1.73 12.55
C GLU A 55 2.39 -0.90 11.32
N LEU A 56 1.41 -0.47 10.52
CA LEU A 56 1.57 0.46 9.43
C LEU A 56 0.47 1.52 9.47
N THR A 57 0.76 2.69 8.91
CA THR A 57 -0.24 3.71 8.60
C THR A 57 -0.48 3.76 7.11
N VAL A 58 -1.72 3.52 6.69
CA VAL A 58 -2.12 3.51 5.28
C VAL A 58 -3.13 4.62 5.01
N SER A 59 -2.87 5.41 3.96
CA SER A 59 -3.71 6.50 3.47
C SER A 59 -4.51 6.06 2.25
N GLY A 60 -5.78 6.42 2.21
CA GLY A 60 -6.64 6.24 1.04
C GLY A 60 -8.00 6.91 1.22
N THR A 61 -8.87 6.76 0.23
CA THR A 61 -10.22 7.34 0.25
C THR A 61 -11.22 6.30 0.75
N VAL A 62 -12.06 6.66 1.71
CA VAL A 62 -13.10 5.77 2.20
C VAL A 62 -14.15 5.56 1.12
N ASP A 63 -14.28 4.33 0.62
CA ASP A 63 -15.30 3.94 -0.35
C ASP A 63 -16.65 3.73 0.36
N HIS A 64 -16.66 2.87 1.39
CA HIS A 64 -17.83 2.67 2.23
C HIS A 64 -17.43 2.21 3.64
N VAL A 65 -18.31 2.48 4.60
CA VAL A 65 -18.27 1.90 5.94
C VAL A 65 -19.36 0.83 6.05
N CYS A 66 -19.00 -0.36 6.52
CA CYS A 66 -19.94 -1.46 6.66
C CYS A 66 -21.10 -1.09 7.60
N LYS A 67 -22.33 -1.14 7.08
CA LYS A 67 -23.57 -0.80 7.81
C LYS A 67 -23.83 -1.69 9.04
N HIS A 68 -23.16 -2.85 9.11
CA HIS A 68 -23.25 -3.80 10.22
C HIS A 68 -22.35 -3.37 11.38
N GLY A 69 -22.67 -2.22 11.98
CA GLY A 69 -22.00 -1.71 13.18
C GLY A 69 -20.68 -0.98 12.93
N GLY A 70 -20.38 -0.58 11.69
CA GLY A 70 -19.21 0.25 11.38
C GLY A 70 -17.87 -0.41 11.70
N LYS A 71 -17.82 -1.74 11.83
CA LYS A 71 -16.59 -2.46 12.22
C LYS A 71 -15.59 -2.65 11.08
N ARG A 72 -16.01 -2.40 9.84
CA ARG A 72 -15.17 -2.55 8.66
C ARG A 72 -15.31 -1.32 7.76
N VAL A 73 -14.19 -0.90 7.19
CA VAL A 73 -14.12 0.19 6.22
C VAL A 73 -13.38 -0.32 4.98
N LYS A 74 -13.87 0.04 3.79
CA LYS A 74 -13.14 -0.18 2.55
C LYS A 74 -12.39 1.10 2.17
N LEU A 75 -11.07 0.97 2.04
CA LEU A 75 -10.17 2.06 1.72
C LEU A 75 -9.67 1.87 0.29
N MET A 76 -9.95 2.83 -0.57
CA MET A 76 -9.60 2.86 -1.99
C MET A 76 -8.27 3.61 -2.20
N GLY A 77 -7.44 3.09 -3.09
CA GLY A 77 -6.22 3.73 -3.57
C GLY A 77 -6.46 4.73 -4.68
N GLU A 78 -5.44 4.97 -5.50
CA GLU A 78 -5.54 5.84 -6.68
C GLU A 78 -6.46 5.26 -7.74
N SER A 79 -6.39 3.94 -7.95
CA SER A 79 -7.34 3.21 -8.79
C SER A 79 -8.50 2.66 -7.96
N PRO A 80 -9.76 2.77 -8.42
CA PRO A 80 -10.90 2.21 -7.70
C PRO A 80 -10.89 0.68 -7.62
N SER A 81 -10.10 0.01 -8.47
CA SER A 81 -9.85 -1.43 -8.38
C SER A 81 -8.96 -1.82 -7.22
N ASN A 82 -8.13 -0.89 -6.73
CA ASN A 82 -7.14 -1.15 -5.70
C ASN A 82 -7.73 -0.68 -4.37
N PHE A 83 -8.09 -1.64 -3.53
CA PHE A 83 -8.66 -1.34 -2.22
C PHE A 83 -8.18 -2.34 -1.18
N ILE A 84 -8.24 -1.92 0.08
CA ILE A 84 -8.04 -2.79 1.24
C ILE A 84 -9.20 -2.64 2.21
N HIS A 85 -9.34 -3.60 3.10
CA HIS A 85 -10.23 -3.48 4.24
C HIS A 85 -9.46 -3.07 5.48
N GLY A 86 -10.05 -2.16 6.26
CA GLY A 86 -9.67 -1.91 7.64
C GLY A 86 -10.75 -2.47 8.57
N GLU A 87 -10.36 -3.29 9.53
CA GLU A 87 -11.23 -3.85 10.55
C GLU A 87 -10.94 -3.16 11.89
N ALA A 88 -11.95 -2.56 12.50
CA ALA A 88 -11.80 -1.88 13.78
C ALA A 88 -11.53 -2.90 14.89
N THR A 89 -10.44 -2.70 15.63
CA THR A 89 -10.18 -3.45 16.86
C THR A 89 -11.22 -3.09 17.94
N GLU A 90 -11.42 -3.99 18.91
CA GLU A 90 -12.40 -3.77 19.99
C GLU A 90 -12.16 -2.45 20.75
N GLY A 91 -10.89 -2.06 20.92
CA GLY A 91 -10.50 -0.83 21.60
C GLY A 91 -10.72 0.46 20.79
N MET A 92 -10.74 0.36 19.45
CA MET A 92 -10.98 1.51 18.56
C MET A 92 -12.47 1.82 18.42
N GLY A 93 -13.34 0.80 18.50
CA GLY A 93 -14.79 0.95 18.40
C GLY A 93 -15.29 0.77 16.96
N ALA A 94 -15.94 1.78 16.40
CA ALA A 94 -16.55 1.73 15.08
C ALA A 94 -16.16 2.94 14.23
N PHE A 95 -16.06 2.73 12.92
CA PHE A 95 -15.92 3.77 11.92
C PHE A 95 -17.24 4.55 11.75
N ASN A 96 -17.13 5.86 11.54
CA ASN A 96 -18.28 6.71 11.25
C ASN A 96 -18.56 6.72 9.74
N ALA A 97 -19.82 6.48 9.34
CA ALA A 97 -20.25 6.53 7.94
C ALA A 97 -20.06 7.91 7.29
N GLU A 98 -20.00 8.99 8.08
CA GLU A 98 -19.72 10.35 7.58
C GLU A 98 -18.31 10.50 6.98
N MET A 99 -17.42 9.51 7.18
CA MET A 99 -16.09 9.49 6.56
C MET A 99 -16.11 9.07 5.09
N GLU A 100 -17.21 8.52 4.58
CA GLU A 100 -17.32 8.10 3.17
C GLU A 100 -16.99 9.27 2.23
N GLY A 101 -16.15 8.99 1.24
CA GLY A 101 -15.60 9.99 0.31
C GLY A 101 -14.43 10.83 0.86
N SER A 102 -14.08 10.71 2.15
CA SER A 102 -12.94 11.42 2.74
C SER A 102 -11.64 10.61 2.61
N THR A 103 -10.51 11.32 2.51
CA THR A 103 -9.17 10.70 2.59
C THR A 103 -8.75 10.56 4.06
N VAL A 104 -8.50 9.34 4.49
CA VAL A 104 -8.15 8.99 5.89
C VAL A 104 -6.87 8.18 5.96
N CYS A 105 -6.21 8.28 7.11
CA CYS A 105 -5.01 7.56 7.48
C CYS A 105 -5.42 6.54 8.54
N LEU A 106 -5.32 5.25 8.22
CA LEU A 106 -5.60 4.14 9.12
C LEU A 106 -4.29 3.59 9.66
N THR A 107 -4.11 3.61 10.98
CA THR A 107 -2.98 2.96 11.65
C THR A 107 -3.46 1.65 12.25
N GLY A 108 -2.79 0.56 11.92
CA GLY A 108 -3.17 -0.77 12.37
C GLY A 108 -2.14 -1.84 12.08
N MET A 109 -2.37 -3.03 12.63
CA MET A 109 -1.53 -4.20 12.35
C MET A 109 -1.89 -4.81 11.00
N VAL A 110 -0.89 -5.13 10.19
CA VAL A 110 -1.10 -5.82 8.92
C VAL A 110 -1.43 -7.28 9.18
N ALA A 111 -2.57 -7.72 8.64
CA ALA A 111 -3.06 -9.08 8.76
C ALA A 111 -3.35 -9.69 7.38
N GLU A 112 -3.42 -11.01 7.34
CA GLU A 112 -3.66 -11.81 6.13
C GLU A 112 -4.81 -12.77 6.40
N SER A 113 -5.80 -12.75 5.51
CA SER A 113 -6.79 -13.81 5.40
C SER A 113 -6.42 -14.70 4.22
N LYS A 114 -6.25 -15.99 4.49
CA LYS A 114 -5.90 -16.99 3.48
C LYS A 114 -7.16 -17.72 3.04
N MET A 115 -7.38 -17.73 1.74
CA MET A 115 -8.46 -18.47 1.12
C MET A 115 -7.85 -19.67 0.40
N ASP A 116 -7.88 -20.83 1.04
CA ASP A 116 -7.38 -22.09 0.48
C ASP A 116 -8.45 -22.82 -0.35
N LEU A 117 -8.05 -23.92 -0.98
CA LEU A 117 -8.95 -24.70 -1.82
C LEU A 117 -10.13 -25.28 -1.02
N ALA A 118 -9.91 -25.72 0.21
CA ALA A 118 -10.95 -26.33 1.04
C ALA A 118 -12.05 -25.32 1.39
N TYR A 119 -11.66 -24.09 1.76
CA TYR A 119 -12.59 -22.99 1.96
C TYR A 119 -13.41 -22.69 0.70
N VAL A 120 -12.75 -22.62 -0.46
CA VAL A 120 -13.43 -22.33 -1.73
C VAL A 120 -14.41 -23.44 -2.11
N GLU A 121 -14.07 -24.71 -1.86
CA GLU A 121 -14.96 -25.86 -2.10
C GLU A 121 -16.17 -25.89 -1.17
N GLU A 122 -15.97 -25.56 0.11
CA GLU A 122 -17.09 -25.43 1.06
C GLU A 122 -18.03 -24.28 0.65
N TYR A 123 -17.46 -23.14 0.25
CA TYR A 123 -18.23 -22.02 -0.28
C TYR A 123 -19.00 -22.42 -1.55
N GLU A 124 -18.36 -23.12 -2.48
CA GLU A 124 -18.99 -23.65 -3.70
C GLU A 124 -20.19 -24.55 -3.38
N LYS A 125 -20.06 -25.42 -2.38
CA LYS A 125 -21.15 -26.26 -1.90
C LYS A 125 -22.32 -25.43 -1.38
N SER A 126 -22.05 -24.42 -0.54
CA SER A 126 -23.11 -23.54 -0.01
C SER A 126 -23.87 -22.79 -1.12
N VAL A 127 -23.16 -22.34 -2.17
CA VAL A 127 -23.76 -21.67 -3.32
C VAL A 127 -24.65 -22.62 -4.12
N LYS A 128 -24.22 -23.87 -4.33
CA LYS A 128 -25.02 -24.91 -5.02
C LYS A 128 -26.24 -25.31 -4.21
N GLU A 129 -26.10 -25.50 -2.90
CA GLU A 129 -27.22 -25.80 -2.00
C GLU A 129 -28.26 -24.67 -2.00
N ALA A 130 -27.80 -23.40 -1.98
CA ALA A 130 -28.67 -22.25 -2.12
C ALA A 130 -29.46 -22.28 -3.44
N MET A 131 -28.81 -22.54 -4.58
CA MET A 131 -29.49 -22.68 -5.87
C MET A 131 -30.54 -23.80 -5.89
N GLU A 132 -30.24 -24.94 -5.28
CA GLU A 132 -31.18 -26.07 -5.20
C GLU A 132 -32.37 -25.75 -4.29
N SER A 133 -32.14 -25.04 -3.18
CA SER A 133 -33.18 -24.60 -2.26
C SER A 133 -34.08 -23.50 -2.83
N SER A 134 -33.56 -22.66 -3.74
CA SER A 134 -34.33 -21.63 -4.46
C SER A 134 -35.14 -22.19 -5.63
N LYS A 135 -34.90 -23.44 -6.04
CA LYS A 135 -35.52 -24.07 -7.23
C LYS A 135 -37.02 -24.36 -7.07
N SER A 136 -37.62 -24.14 -5.89
CA SER A 136 -39.07 -24.27 -5.68
C SER A 136 -39.89 -23.00 -5.90
N GLU A 137 -39.27 -21.82 -6.09
CA GLU A 137 -39.99 -20.58 -6.39
C GLU A 137 -39.25 -19.79 -7.49
N ALA A 138 -39.45 -20.22 -8.73
CA ALA A 138 -38.82 -19.68 -9.94
C ALA A 138 -39.18 -18.21 -10.29
N GLU A 139 -39.75 -17.43 -9.37
CA GLU A 139 -40.16 -16.05 -9.61
C GLU A 139 -39.56 -15.01 -8.63
N MET A 140 -38.75 -15.42 -7.64
CA MET A 140 -38.18 -14.50 -6.63
C MET A 140 -36.65 -14.29 -6.69
N GLU A 141 -35.90 -14.95 -7.57
CA GLU A 141 -34.43 -14.75 -7.60
C GLU A 141 -34.01 -13.38 -8.18
N HIS A 142 -34.80 -12.81 -9.08
CA HIS A 142 -34.55 -11.46 -9.62
C HIS A 142 -34.86 -10.34 -8.60
N ALA A 143 -35.60 -10.62 -7.53
CA ALA A 143 -35.98 -9.62 -6.54
C ALA A 143 -34.89 -9.33 -5.49
N LYS A 144 -33.87 -10.20 -5.37
CA LYS A 144 -32.73 -10.03 -4.44
C LYS A 144 -31.40 -9.72 -5.13
N GLY A 145 -31.35 -9.73 -6.47
CA GLY A 145 -30.14 -9.41 -7.24
C GLY A 145 -28.98 -10.39 -7.03
N ILE A 146 -29.26 -11.63 -6.62
CA ILE A 146 -28.23 -12.66 -6.40
C ILE A 146 -28.11 -13.48 -7.68
N ASP A 147 -27.04 -13.24 -8.44
CA ASP A 147 -26.67 -14.07 -9.59
C ASP A 147 -25.79 -15.23 -9.11
N HIS A 148 -26.43 -16.34 -8.84
CA HIS A 148 -25.80 -17.59 -8.44
C HIS A 148 -24.83 -18.13 -9.51
N HIS A 149 -25.07 -17.87 -10.80
CA HIS A 149 -24.19 -18.31 -11.89
C HIS A 149 -22.88 -17.53 -11.90
N ALA A 150 -22.96 -16.20 -11.77
CA ALA A 150 -21.77 -15.33 -11.66
C ALA A 150 -20.88 -15.71 -10.45
N GLN A 151 -21.48 -16.16 -9.34
CA GLN A 151 -20.72 -16.63 -8.18
C GLN A 151 -19.94 -17.91 -8.49
N LEU A 152 -20.52 -18.88 -9.22
CA LEU A 152 -19.80 -20.09 -9.63
C LEU A 152 -18.65 -19.78 -10.58
N GLU A 153 -18.83 -18.82 -11.50
CA GLU A 153 -17.73 -18.37 -12.37
C GLU A 153 -16.58 -17.76 -11.55
N GLN A 154 -16.90 -16.96 -10.54
CA GLN A 154 -15.89 -16.38 -9.65
C GLN A 154 -15.17 -17.45 -8.82
N ILE A 155 -15.90 -18.45 -8.31
CA ILE A 155 -15.32 -19.60 -7.62
C ILE A 155 -14.34 -20.35 -8.53
N ALA A 156 -14.71 -20.59 -9.79
CA ALA A 156 -13.83 -21.26 -10.75
C ALA A 156 -12.52 -20.48 -10.94
N LYS A 157 -12.59 -19.14 -11.05
CA LYS A 157 -11.41 -18.28 -11.13
C LYS A 157 -10.54 -18.39 -9.88
N TRP A 158 -11.13 -18.43 -8.69
CA TRP A 158 -10.36 -18.63 -7.45
C TRP A 158 -9.68 -19.99 -7.40
N LYS A 159 -10.35 -21.07 -7.83
CA LYS A 159 -9.74 -22.41 -7.90
C LYS A 159 -8.57 -22.45 -8.88
N GLU A 160 -8.71 -21.82 -10.04
CA GLU A 160 -7.63 -21.70 -11.03
C GLU A 160 -6.45 -20.88 -10.50
N GLU A 161 -6.72 -19.75 -9.84
CA GLU A 161 -5.68 -18.93 -9.20
C GLU A 161 -4.93 -19.72 -8.13
N ILE A 162 -5.65 -20.45 -7.26
CA ILE A 162 -5.04 -21.30 -6.22
C ILE A 162 -4.15 -22.39 -6.84
N ALA A 163 -4.60 -23.01 -7.94
CA ALA A 163 -3.84 -24.04 -8.63
C ALA A 163 -2.59 -23.50 -9.35
N SER A 164 -2.64 -22.27 -9.85
CA SER A 164 -1.58 -21.67 -10.67
C SER A 164 -0.59 -20.80 -9.89
N ASN A 165 -0.98 -20.28 -8.72
CA ASN A 165 -0.15 -19.34 -7.96
C ASN A 165 1.01 -20.00 -7.17
N GLY A 166 1.03 -21.33 -7.06
CA GLY A 166 2.07 -22.10 -6.37
C GLY A 166 2.09 -22.00 -4.85
N LYS A 167 1.15 -21.27 -4.23
CA LYS A 167 1.00 -21.10 -2.77
C LYS A 167 -0.05 -22.04 -2.18
N GLY A 168 -1.01 -22.49 -2.98
CA GLY A 168 -2.14 -23.31 -2.52
C GLY A 168 -3.25 -22.51 -1.81
N TYR A 169 -3.17 -21.18 -1.84
CA TYR A 169 -4.16 -20.26 -1.29
C TYR A 169 -4.07 -18.87 -1.94
N ILE A 170 -5.13 -18.07 -1.83
CA ILE A 170 -5.14 -16.64 -2.18
C ILE A 170 -4.99 -15.83 -0.89
N SER A 171 -4.09 -14.84 -0.89
CA SER A 171 -3.85 -13.95 0.24
C SER A 171 -4.66 -12.66 0.09
N ASN A 172 -5.50 -12.35 1.08
CA ASN A 172 -6.16 -11.06 1.21
C ASN A 172 -5.55 -10.30 2.39
N TYR A 173 -4.84 -9.21 2.10
CA TYR A 173 -4.24 -8.37 3.13
C TYR A 173 -5.20 -7.28 3.61
N TYR A 174 -5.25 -7.06 4.92
CA TYR A 174 -6.10 -6.07 5.56
C TYR A 174 -5.40 -5.46 6.77
N LEU A 175 -6.01 -4.42 7.36
CA LEU A 175 -5.51 -3.79 8.58
C LEU A 175 -6.45 -4.06 9.76
N GLU A 176 -5.88 -4.47 10.89
CA GLU A 176 -6.54 -4.40 12.20
C GLU A 176 -6.30 -3.01 12.79
N VAL A 177 -7.27 -2.13 12.62
CA VAL A 177 -7.14 -0.70 12.87
C VAL A 177 -7.29 -0.41 14.36
N SER A 178 -6.24 0.18 14.93
CA SER A 178 -6.19 0.66 16.30
C SER A 178 -6.50 2.16 16.39
N LYS A 179 -6.23 2.90 15.30
CA LYS A 179 -6.39 4.35 15.24
C LYS A 179 -6.65 4.83 13.82
N PHE A 180 -7.40 5.91 13.67
CA PHE A 180 -7.55 6.61 12.40
C PHE A 180 -7.57 8.12 12.59
N ASN A 181 -7.25 8.84 11.51
CA ASN A 181 -7.39 10.29 11.41
C ASN A 181 -7.64 10.71 9.96
N VAL A 182 -8.17 11.91 9.75
CA VAL A 182 -8.17 12.53 8.42
C VAL A 182 -6.70 12.83 8.06
N CYS A 183 -6.26 12.39 6.88
CA CYS A 183 -4.91 12.70 6.44
C CYS A 183 -4.81 14.19 6.09
N LYS A 184 -3.74 14.85 6.52
CA LYS A 184 -3.30 16.08 5.86
C LYS A 184 -2.43 15.64 4.71
N THR A 185 -2.95 15.71 3.49
CA THR A 185 -2.13 15.58 2.29
C THR A 185 -1.27 16.84 2.27
N ASP A 186 -0.07 16.77 2.83
CA ASP A 186 0.94 17.78 2.53
C ASP A 186 1.15 17.69 1.03
N SER A 187 0.54 18.64 0.31
CA SER A 187 0.75 18.87 -1.11
C SER A 187 2.22 18.65 -1.37
N GLN A 188 2.50 17.60 -2.13
CA GLN A 188 3.78 17.25 -2.69
C GLN A 188 4.64 18.50 -2.77
N LYS A 189 5.56 18.67 -1.81
CA LYS A 189 6.58 19.71 -1.92
C LYS A 189 7.19 19.45 -3.29
N PRO A 190 7.09 20.38 -4.25
CA PRO A 190 7.53 20.12 -5.60
C PRO A 190 8.98 19.68 -5.47
N CYS A 191 9.26 18.43 -5.85
CA CYS A 191 10.61 17.97 -6.03
C CYS A 191 11.26 19.05 -6.88
N CYS A 192 12.30 19.66 -6.33
CA CYS A 192 12.94 20.85 -6.82
C CYS A 192 12.92 20.87 -8.35
N SER A 193 12.34 21.96 -8.89
CA SER A 193 12.32 22.31 -10.30
C SER A 193 13.54 21.76 -11.02
N HIS A 194 13.34 20.83 -11.95
CA HIS A 194 14.27 20.65 -13.04
C HIS A 194 14.41 22.02 -13.71
N ALA A 195 15.54 22.66 -13.43
CA ALA A 195 16.04 23.76 -14.23
C ALA A 195 16.02 23.27 -15.69
N LYS A 196 15.43 24.08 -16.58
CA LYS A 196 15.61 23.91 -18.01
C LYS A 196 17.11 23.84 -18.29
N ALA A 197 17.59 22.69 -18.73
CA ALA A 197 18.85 22.57 -19.42
C ALA A 197 18.53 22.46 -20.91
N ASP A 198 18.28 23.61 -21.54
CA ASP A 198 18.53 23.75 -22.97
C ASP A 198 20.04 23.72 -23.17
N SER A 199 20.48 22.69 -23.88
CA SER A 199 21.84 22.49 -24.34
C SER A 199 22.31 23.69 -25.17
N ALA A 200 23.35 24.38 -24.73
CA ALA A 200 24.63 24.48 -25.47
C ALA A 200 25.56 25.58 -24.91
N ILE A 201 26.85 25.22 -24.89
CA ILE A 201 28.05 26.06 -24.91
C ILE A 201 28.60 26.50 -23.55
N ALA A 202 29.70 25.81 -23.22
CA ALA A 202 30.68 26.06 -22.18
C ALA A 202 31.34 27.44 -22.31
N VAL A 203 31.70 28.06 -21.18
CA VAL A 203 33.08 28.47 -20.86
C VAL A 203 33.23 28.50 -19.33
N SER A 204 34.32 27.89 -18.87
CA SER A 204 34.89 27.81 -17.51
C SER A 204 35.26 29.16 -16.89
N VAL A 205 35.27 29.27 -15.54
CA VAL A 205 36.33 29.83 -14.64
C VAL A 205 35.78 30.01 -13.19
N PRO A 206 36.61 29.89 -12.13
CA PRO A 206 36.20 29.30 -10.84
C PRO A 206 35.96 30.29 -9.68
N CYS A 207 35.51 29.71 -8.55
CA CYS A 207 35.19 30.30 -7.25
C CYS A 207 36.18 31.36 -6.72
N GLY A 208 35.62 32.45 -6.17
CA GLY A 208 36.29 33.44 -5.32
C GLY A 208 35.30 34.08 -4.34
N LYS A 209 35.74 34.24 -3.09
CA LYS A 209 35.00 34.65 -1.88
C LYS A 209 34.77 36.17 -1.76
N ALA A 210 33.95 36.54 -0.77
CA ALA A 210 33.87 37.82 -0.03
C ALA A 210 33.21 38.99 -0.81
N ASP A 211 32.48 39.94 -0.25
CA ASP A 211 32.15 40.34 1.13
C ASP A 211 30.92 41.28 1.08
N GLU A 212 30.24 41.41 2.23
CA GLU A 212 29.52 42.57 2.80
C GLU A 212 28.57 43.49 1.96
N THR A 213 27.33 43.57 2.49
CA THR A 213 26.27 44.63 2.53
C THR A 213 26.60 46.12 2.19
N PRO A 214 25.63 47.09 2.13
CA PRO A 214 24.15 47.07 2.23
C PRO A 214 23.35 48.05 1.31
N CYS A 215 22.01 47.94 1.39
CA CYS A 215 20.92 48.95 1.26
C CYS A 215 20.98 50.14 0.28
N GLY A 216 19.86 50.35 -0.43
CA GLY A 216 19.51 51.64 -1.04
C GLY A 216 18.09 51.70 -1.63
N ASP A 217 17.11 52.06 -0.81
CA ASP A 217 15.79 52.56 -1.25
C ASP A 217 15.91 53.92 -1.98
N LYS A 218 15.16 54.11 -3.08
CA LYS A 218 14.22 55.23 -3.34
C LYS A 218 13.96 55.47 -4.83
N LYS A 219 12.66 55.60 -5.15
CA LYS A 219 11.97 56.64 -5.97
C LYS A 219 12.47 56.90 -7.40
N GLU A 220 11.71 57.37 -8.38
CA GLU A 220 10.31 57.73 -8.64
C GLU A 220 10.26 58.02 -10.15
N HIS A 221 9.07 57.88 -10.72
CA HIS A 221 8.49 58.65 -11.84
C HIS A 221 9.21 58.80 -13.21
N GLU A 222 8.48 58.28 -14.21
CA GLU A 222 8.02 58.95 -15.44
C GLU A 222 9.01 59.61 -16.42
N GLY A 223 8.92 59.12 -17.67
CA GLY A 223 8.40 59.96 -18.76
C GLY A 223 9.35 60.26 -19.92
N CYS A 224 8.74 60.34 -21.12
CA CYS A 224 9.29 60.66 -22.46
C CYS A 224 10.11 59.53 -23.11
N GLY A 225 9.73 58.92 -24.24
CA GLY A 225 8.93 59.42 -25.36
C GLY A 225 9.83 60.03 -26.44
N GLY A 226 10.13 59.25 -27.49
CA GLY A 226 10.28 59.78 -28.85
C GLY A 226 11.59 59.51 -29.63
N LYS A 227 11.39 58.91 -30.81
CA LYS A 227 12.14 59.03 -32.09
C LYS A 227 13.43 58.20 -32.18
N ASN A 228 13.70 57.39 -33.21
CA ASN A 228 13.19 57.29 -34.59
C ASN A 228 12.91 55.83 -34.98
#